data_AF-A0A7V9IQR6-F1
#
_entry.id   AF-A0A7V9IQR6-F1
#
_cell.length_a   1.000
_cell.length_b   1.000
_cell.length_c   1.000
_cell.angle_alpha   90.00
_cell.angle_beta   90.00
_cell.angle_gamma   90.00
#
_symmetry.space_group_name_H-M   'P 1'
#
loop_
_entity.id
_entity.type
_entity.pdbx_description
1 polymer ?
#
loop_
_entity_poly.entity_id
_entity_poly.type
_entity_poly.pdbx_seq_one_letter_code
_entity_poly.pdbx_strand_id
1 'polypeptide(L)' 'GLGGALVVVDAPAAIKAAVDVWGPVPAIELMRVVKDQFDPEHRLSPGRFVGGI' A
#
# COMPACT_ATOMS: atom_id res chain seq x y z
N GLY A 1 6.76 6.63 22.42
CA GLY A 1 6.51 7.94 21.77
C GLY A 1 5.01 8.17 21.65
N LEU A 2 4.58 9.41 21.45
CA LEU A 2 3.18 9.89 21.51
C LEU A 2 2.23 9.38 20.39
N GLY A 3 2.57 8.33 19.65
CA GLY A 3 1.64 7.66 18.72
C GLY A 3 1.21 8.47 17.47
N GLY A 4 2.03 9.41 16.99
CA GLY A 4 1.73 10.19 15.78
C GLY A 4 2.20 9.51 14.48
N ALA A 5 1.56 9.87 13.36
CA ALA A 5 1.98 9.49 12.01
C ALA A 5 2.27 10.75 11.17
N LEU A 6 3.30 10.66 10.33
CA LEU A 6 3.60 11.64 9.27
C LEU A 6 3.39 10.95 7.93
N VAL A 7 2.61 11.56 7.05
CA VAL A 7 2.36 11.06 5.70
C VAL A 7 2.90 12.06 4.69
N VAL A 8 3.73 11.58 3.77
CA VAL A 8 4.18 12.34 2.61
C VAL A 8 3.21 12.05 1.47
N VAL A 9 2.47 13.06 1.02
CA VAL A 9 1.40 12.89 0.03
C VAL A 9 1.94 12.82 -1.40
N ASP A 10 3.09 13.44 -1.67
CA ASP A 10 3.79 13.33 -2.95
C ASP A 10 5.31 13.38 -2.79
N ALA A 11 5.99 12.69 -3.69
CA ALA A 11 7.44 12.63 -3.76
C ALA A 11 7.88 12.36 -5.22
N PRO A 12 9.08 12.82 -5.63
CA PRO A 12 9.64 12.47 -6.92
C PRO A 12 9.71 10.94 -7.14
N ALA A 13 9.60 10.49 -8.39
CA ALA A 13 9.61 9.06 -8.73
C ALA A 13 10.86 8.33 -8.23
N ALA A 14 12.03 8.99 -8.29
CA ALA A 14 13.29 8.44 -7.78
C ALA A 14 13.24 8.13 -6.27
N ILE A 15 12.49 8.92 -5.49
CA ILE A 15 12.31 8.68 -4.05
C ILE A 15 11.34 7.52 -3.83
N LYS A 16 10.20 7.52 -4.54
CA LYS A 16 9.21 6.44 -4.47
C LYS A 16 9.81 5.06 -4.81
N ALA A 17 10.78 5.01 -5.71
CA ALA A 17 11.48 3.78 -6.07
C ALA A 17 12.53 3.33 -5.03
N ALA A 18 12.99 4.23 -4.17
CA ALA A 18 14.06 3.97 -3.20
C ALA A 18 13.55 3.61 -1.80
N VAL A 19 12.25 3.74 -1.54
CA VAL A 19 11.64 3.49 -0.22
C VAL A 19 10.42 2.60 -0.34
N ASP A 20 10.07 1.90 0.74
CA ASP A 20 8.73 1.32 0.86
C ASP A 20 7.71 2.45 1.02
N VAL A 21 6.88 2.66 0.00
CA VAL A 21 5.88 3.73 -0.04
C VAL A 21 4.67 3.51 0.85
N TRP A 22 4.49 2.29 1.39
CA TRP A 22 3.35 1.94 2.24
C TRP A 22 3.67 2.00 3.73
N GLY A 23 4.92 1.70 4.11
CA GLY A 23 5.35 1.67 5.51
C GLY A 23 4.62 0.59 6.32
N PRO A 24 4.52 0.73 7.66
CA PRO A 24 3.86 -0.25 8.51
C PRO A 24 2.37 -0.37 8.20
N VAL A 25 1.92 -1.56 7.80
CA VAL A 25 0.51 -1.81 7.49
C VAL A 25 -0.09 -2.89 8.40
N PRO A 26 -0.84 -2.51 9.44
CA PRO A 26 -1.32 -3.45 10.46
C PRO A 26 -2.50 -4.34 10.02
N ALA A 27 -3.10 -4.10 8.84
CA ALA A 27 -4.34 -4.75 8.40
C ALA A 27 -4.26 -5.35 6.98
N ILE A 28 -3.08 -5.87 6.59
CA ILE A 28 -2.86 -6.41 5.23
C ILE A 28 -3.82 -7.54 4.85
N GLU A 29 -4.14 -8.45 5.78
CA GLU A 29 -5.06 -9.56 5.49
C GLU A 29 -6.49 -9.08 5.22
N LEU A 30 -6.95 -8.04 5.92
CA LEU A 30 -8.26 -7.42 5.63
C LEU A 30 -8.26 -6.79 4.24
N MET A 31 -7.19 -6.09 3.87
CA MET A 31 -7.07 -5.47 2.54
C MET A 31 -7.05 -6.49 1.40
N ARG A 32 -6.43 -7.67 1.61
CA ARG A 32 -6.51 -8.78 0.65
C ARG A 32 -7.96 -9.23 0.43
N VAL A 33 -8.71 -9.45 1.50
CA VAL A 33 -10.12 -9.87 1.39
C VAL A 33 -10.94 -8.83 0.62
N VAL A 34 -10.74 -7.54 0.90
CA VAL A 34 -11.40 -6.46 0.14
C VAL A 34 -11.00 -6.50 -1.33
N LYS A 35 -9.71 -6.65 -1.63
CA LYS A 35 -9.19 -6.75 -3.01
C LYS A 35 -9.78 -7.94 -3.77
N ASP A 36 -9.89 -9.10 -3.13
CA ASP A 36 -10.47 -10.31 -3.73
C ASP A 36 -11.97 -10.19 -3.99
N GLN A 37 -12.72 -9.48 -3.13
CA GLN A 37 -14.15 -9.26 -3.33
C GLN A 37 -14.45 -8.33 -4.51
N PHE A 38 -13.65 -7.28 -4.70
CA PHE A 38 -13.92 -6.24 -5.70
C PHE A 38 -13.12 -6.38 -7.00
N ASP A 39 -12.00 -7.10 -6.99
CA ASP A 39 -11.19 -7.40 -8.17
C ASP A 39 -10.69 -8.86 -8.12
N PRO A 40 -11.61 -9.85 -8.23
CA PRO A 40 -11.30 -11.27 -8.09
C PRO A 40 -10.33 -11.81 -9.14
N GLU A 41 -10.26 -11.17 -10.31
CA GLU A 41 -9.32 -11.52 -11.38
C GLU A 41 -7.97 -10.78 -11.26
N HIS A 42 -7.81 -9.92 -10.25
CA HIS A 42 -6.58 -9.17 -9.98
C HIS A 42 -6.08 -8.30 -11.15
N ARG A 43 -7.03 -7.64 -11.83
CA ARG A 43 -6.75 -6.85 -13.05
C ARG A 43 -6.48 -5.38 -12.77
N LEU A 44 -6.92 -4.86 -11.62
CA LEU A 44 -6.82 -3.45 -11.29
C LEU A 44 -5.51 -3.17 -10.55
N SER A 45 -4.59 -2.48 -11.23
CA SER A 45 -3.32 -2.01 -10.68
C SER A 45 -2.46 -3.10 -10.02
N PRO A 46 -2.16 -4.20 -10.73
CA PRO A 46 -1.44 -5.35 -10.17
C PRO A 46 -0.09 -4.95 -9.56
N GLY A 47 0.16 -5.41 -8.34
CA GLY A 47 1.42 -5.19 -7.63
C GLY A 47 1.66 -3.75 -7.15
N ARG A 48 0.67 -2.86 -7.28
CA ARG A 48 0.79 -1.45 -6.87
C ARG A 48 0.14 -1.14 -5.52
N PHE A 49 -0.55 -2.10 -4.89
CA PHE A 49 -1.05 -1.93 -3.52
C PHE A 49 -0.06 -2.40 -2.46
N VAL A 50 -0.41 -2.17 -1.19
CA VAL A 50 0.39 -2.61 -0.03
C VAL A 50 0.78 -4.08 -0.14
N GLY A 51 2.04 -4.39 0.13
CA GLY A 51 2.52 -5.78 0.12
C GLY A 51 2.43 -6.48 -1.23
N GLY A 52 2.26 -5.71 -2.33
CA GLY A 52 2.18 -6.23 -3.69
C GLY A 52 0.85 -6.88 -4.04
N ILE A 53 -0.21 -6.62 -3.27
CA ILE A 53 -1.59 -7.05 -3.59
C ILE A 53 -2.20 -6.26 -4.76
#